data_AF-A0A210W9C0-F1
#
_entry.id   AF-A0A210W9C0-F1
#
_cell.length_a   1.000
_cell.length_b   1.000
_cell.length_c   1.000
_cell.angle_alpha   90.00
_cell.angle_beta   90.00
_cell.angle_gamma   90.00
#
_symmetry.space_group_name_H-M   'P 1'
#
loop_
_entity.id
_entity.type
_entity.pdbx_description
1 polymer ?
#
loop_
_entity_poly.entity_id
_entity_poly.type
_entity_poly.pdbx_seq_one_letter_code
_entity_poly.pdbx_strand_id
1 'polypeptide(L)'
;METPAIPPSSSSPNAEGTAPPSTDWTEIERVYRTTNQSLREIAEAHGLTHSAIGKRARANGWTRPDKPGATPKEIAKLDPRQQRFVREYLIDPNGTQAAIRAGYSAHTATVQASDLLRRPHVQDAIQAGQKKLQDKLDLKAEHVVRQLALIATADPRELIEVRVGCCRCCHGQGHRFQRTELEMADDRQRWAAAGKQADDFDIQGGAGYSPHLLPHPACPSCGGDGEPRTVLKDTRHLSQRAAALYAGAKQTKYGVEIQMHSQLEAWEKLAKNLGLYARDNYQRSDPLSLRDMSDAERAMRMQRVLAANPELMSTLGLVLGGGLPE
;
A
#
# COMPACT_ATOMS: atom_id res chain seq x y z
N MET A 1 -58.66 68.95 -73.82
CA MET A 1 -57.38 68.88 -74.54
C MET A 1 -56.50 67.88 -73.80
N GLU A 2 -56.34 66.71 -74.42
CA GLU A 2 -55.28 65.69 -74.26
C GLU A 2 -53.88 66.35 -74.14
N THR A 3 -52.81 65.81 -73.55
CA THR A 3 -52.35 64.51 -73.01
C THR A 3 -51.02 64.84 -72.25
N PRO A 4 -50.13 63.92 -71.83
CA PRO A 4 -50.27 62.68 -71.06
C PRO A 4 -49.19 62.52 -69.96
N ALA A 5 -49.20 61.34 -69.35
CA ALA A 5 -48.33 60.76 -68.33
C ALA A 5 -46.88 60.45 -68.73
N ILE A 6 -46.04 60.17 -67.71
CA ILE A 6 -44.75 59.46 -67.76
C ILE A 6 -44.64 58.55 -66.50
N PRO A 7 -43.96 57.36 -66.57
CA PRO A 7 -44.41 56.08 -66.00
C PRO A 7 -43.66 55.64 -64.71
N PRO A 8 -43.97 54.46 -64.11
CA PRO A 8 -43.50 54.07 -62.78
C PRO A 8 -42.22 53.21 -62.81
N SER A 9 -41.42 53.28 -61.74
CA SER A 9 -40.29 52.36 -61.52
C SER A 9 -40.53 51.45 -60.31
N SER A 10 -40.65 50.17 -60.65
CA SER A 10 -40.66 48.91 -59.89
C SER A 10 -40.06 48.83 -58.49
N SER A 11 -40.80 48.14 -57.62
CA SER A 11 -40.43 47.56 -56.34
C SER A 11 -39.88 46.12 -56.44
N SER A 12 -38.89 45.80 -55.59
CA SER A 12 -38.35 44.50 -55.11
C SER A 12 -37.34 43.72 -56.00
N PRO A 13 -36.39 42.91 -55.42
CA PRO A 13 -36.44 42.28 -54.10
C PRO A 13 -35.21 42.45 -53.17
N ASN A 14 -35.43 41.99 -51.93
CA ASN A 14 -34.54 41.90 -50.77
C ASN A 14 -33.11 41.44 -51.08
N ALA A 15 -32.13 42.21 -50.59
CA ALA A 15 -30.82 41.69 -50.23
C ALA A 15 -30.79 41.59 -48.71
N GLU A 16 -30.83 40.35 -48.22
CA GLU A 16 -30.72 39.97 -46.82
C GLU A 16 -29.49 40.65 -46.19
N GLY A 17 -29.72 41.44 -45.16
CA GLY A 17 -28.65 41.93 -44.30
C GLY A 17 -28.06 40.77 -43.52
N THR A 18 -26.93 40.23 -43.98
CA THR A 18 -26.11 39.33 -43.17
C THR A 18 -25.49 40.17 -42.05
N ALA A 19 -26.09 40.08 -40.85
CA ALA A 19 -25.53 40.63 -39.63
C ALA A 19 -24.07 40.17 -39.45
N PRO A 20 -23.18 41.00 -38.87
CA PRO A 20 -21.81 40.59 -38.58
C PRO A 20 -21.83 39.30 -37.74
N PRO A 21 -20.89 38.36 -37.95
CA PRO A 21 -20.93 37.05 -37.32
C PRO A 21 -21.04 37.23 -35.81
N SER A 22 -22.19 36.83 -35.26
CA SER A 22 -22.44 36.91 -33.83
C SER A 22 -21.37 36.08 -33.12
N THR A 23 -20.58 36.71 -32.27
CA THR A 23 -19.56 36.02 -31.47
C THR A 23 -20.18 34.84 -30.73
N ASP A 24 -19.69 33.63 -30.99
CA ASP A 24 -20.15 32.41 -30.34
C ASP A 24 -19.63 32.32 -28.90
N TRP A 25 -20.34 32.98 -27.99
CA TRP A 25 -20.00 33.01 -26.57
C TRP A 25 -20.21 31.66 -25.88
N THR A 26 -21.07 30.80 -26.42
CA THR A 26 -21.32 29.45 -25.90
C THR A 26 -20.11 28.56 -26.11
N GLU A 27 -19.48 28.64 -27.27
CA GLU A 27 -18.25 27.89 -27.56
C GLU A 27 -17.06 28.44 -26.76
N ILE A 28 -16.94 29.76 -26.66
CA ILE A 28 -15.89 30.40 -25.84
C ILE A 28 -16.04 30.00 -24.37
N GLU A 29 -17.25 29.94 -23.82
CA GLU A 29 -17.50 29.48 -22.46
C GLU A 29 -17.07 28.02 -22.28
N ARG A 30 -17.50 27.15 -23.21
CA ARG A 30 -17.14 25.73 -23.18
C ARG A 30 -15.64 25.55 -23.19
N VAL A 31 -14.92 26.21 -24.11
CA VAL A 31 -13.46 26.13 -24.22
C VAL A 31 -12.78 26.72 -22.98
N TYR A 32 -13.27 27.85 -22.45
CA TYR A 32 -12.73 28.50 -21.25
C TYR A 32 -12.79 27.60 -20.01
N ARG A 33 -13.89 26.85 -19.86
CA ARG A 33 -14.19 26.00 -18.68
C ARG A 33 -13.69 24.55 -18.81
N THR A 34 -13.51 24.05 -20.03
CA THR A 34 -13.12 22.64 -20.25
C THR A 34 -11.66 22.46 -20.68
N THR A 35 -11.03 23.51 -21.23
CA THR A 35 -9.66 23.41 -21.77
C THR A 35 -8.66 24.27 -21.01
N ASN A 36 -7.38 23.89 -21.10
CA ASN A 36 -6.24 24.60 -20.52
C ASN A 36 -5.59 25.63 -21.47
N GLN A 37 -6.25 26.01 -22.58
CA GLN A 37 -5.72 26.98 -23.56
C GLN A 37 -5.48 28.36 -22.95
N SER A 38 -4.56 29.17 -23.46
CA SER A 38 -4.38 30.52 -22.92
C SER A 38 -5.52 31.46 -23.34
N LEU A 39 -5.79 32.52 -22.57
CA LEU A 39 -6.80 33.51 -22.96
C LEU A 39 -6.47 34.22 -24.28
N ARG A 40 -5.19 34.23 -24.68
CA ARG A 40 -4.74 34.78 -25.96
C ARG A 40 -5.07 33.84 -27.11
N GLU A 41 -4.86 32.54 -26.94
CA GLU A 41 -5.22 31.51 -27.94
C GLU A 41 -6.73 31.48 -28.21
N ILE A 42 -7.55 31.49 -27.15
CA ILE A 42 -9.02 31.53 -27.29
C ILE A 42 -9.45 32.85 -27.97
N ALA A 43 -8.79 33.96 -27.63
CA ALA A 43 -9.10 35.26 -28.23
C ALA A 43 -8.75 35.30 -29.73
N GLU A 44 -7.59 34.76 -30.11
CA GLU A 44 -7.13 34.70 -31.50
C GLU A 44 -8.05 33.81 -32.37
N ALA A 45 -8.44 32.64 -31.86
CA ALA A 45 -9.33 31.71 -32.57
C ALA A 45 -10.73 32.28 -32.84
N HIS A 46 -11.20 33.20 -31.98
CA HIS A 46 -12.52 33.81 -32.08
C HIS A 46 -12.49 35.28 -32.53
N GLY A 47 -11.32 35.79 -32.96
CA GLY A 47 -11.17 37.18 -33.43
C GLY A 47 -11.46 38.25 -32.36
N LEU A 48 -11.28 37.92 -31.08
CA LEU A 48 -11.53 38.79 -29.93
C LEU A 48 -10.23 39.27 -29.29
N THR A 49 -10.36 40.20 -28.34
CA THR A 49 -9.26 40.51 -27.42
C THR A 49 -9.37 39.64 -26.17
N HIS A 50 -8.22 39.17 -25.65
CA HIS A 50 -8.18 38.41 -24.39
C HIS A 50 -8.84 39.15 -23.22
N SER A 51 -8.79 40.49 -23.22
CA SER A 51 -9.46 41.35 -22.26
C SER A 51 -11.00 41.29 -22.35
N ALA A 52 -11.57 41.12 -23.54
CA ALA A 52 -13.01 40.99 -23.72
C ALA A 52 -13.53 39.68 -23.10
N ILE A 53 -12.83 38.56 -23.34
CA ILE A 53 -13.12 37.26 -22.72
C ILE A 53 -12.98 37.35 -21.20
N GLY A 54 -11.91 38.01 -20.71
CA GLY A 54 -11.68 38.19 -19.27
C GLY A 54 -12.77 39.01 -18.57
N LYS A 55 -13.25 40.09 -19.18
CA LYS A 55 -14.38 40.88 -18.64
C LYS A 55 -15.67 40.05 -18.60
N ARG A 56 -15.95 39.29 -19.67
CA ARG A 56 -17.14 38.45 -19.77
C ARG A 56 -17.13 37.31 -18.75
N ALA A 57 -16.00 36.63 -18.60
CA ALA A 57 -15.82 35.57 -17.60
C ALA A 57 -16.08 36.06 -16.17
N ARG A 58 -15.65 37.29 -15.82
CA ARG A 58 -15.93 37.90 -14.52
C ARG A 58 -17.39 38.25 -14.33
N ALA A 59 -18.04 38.81 -15.36
CA ALA A 59 -19.46 39.16 -15.31
C ALA A 59 -20.36 37.93 -15.16
N ASN A 60 -19.98 36.81 -15.79
CA ASN A 60 -20.77 35.57 -15.83
C ASN A 60 -20.27 34.48 -14.87
N GLY A 61 -19.27 34.77 -14.02
CA GLY A 61 -18.76 33.83 -13.01
C GLY A 61 -18.10 32.56 -13.58
N TRP A 62 -17.46 32.64 -14.76
CA TRP A 62 -16.82 31.46 -15.35
C TRP A 62 -15.56 31.06 -14.58
N THR A 63 -15.45 29.77 -14.25
CA THR A 63 -14.28 29.19 -13.59
C THR A 63 -13.48 28.33 -14.56
N ARG A 64 -12.15 28.46 -14.55
CA ARG A 64 -11.26 27.62 -15.36
C ARG A 64 -10.95 26.31 -14.65
N PRO A 65 -10.66 25.23 -15.40
CA PRO A 65 -10.15 24.00 -14.81
C PRO A 65 -8.77 24.26 -14.20
N ASP A 66 -8.43 23.53 -13.14
CA ASP A 66 -7.11 23.63 -12.52
C ASP A 66 -6.03 23.22 -13.52
N LYS A 67 -5.10 24.15 -13.78
CA LYS A 67 -3.91 23.86 -14.58
C LYS A 67 -3.15 22.71 -13.91
N PRO A 68 -2.65 21.70 -14.65
CA PRO A 68 -1.84 20.63 -14.05
C PRO A 68 -0.75 21.27 -13.18
N GLY A 69 -0.71 20.82 -11.92
CA GLY A 69 -0.21 21.58 -10.77
C GLY A 69 1.11 22.31 -11.00
N ALA A 70 1.17 23.53 -10.48
CA ALA A 70 2.38 24.34 -10.46
C ALA A 70 3.59 23.51 -9.99
N THR A 71 4.64 23.49 -10.81
CA THR A 71 5.89 22.87 -10.43
C THR A 71 6.42 23.51 -9.14
N PRO A 72 6.98 22.71 -8.21
CA PRO A 72 7.70 23.25 -7.07
C PRO A 72 8.69 24.33 -7.52
N LYS A 73 8.82 25.42 -6.75
CA LYS A 73 9.68 26.58 -7.05
C LYS A 73 11.16 26.20 -7.33
N GLU A 74 11.59 25.03 -6.85
CA GLU A 74 12.90 24.42 -7.11
C GLU A 74 12.98 23.72 -8.48
N ILE A 75 11.91 23.02 -8.90
CA ILE A 75 11.82 22.42 -10.24
C ILE A 75 11.76 23.52 -11.31
N ALA A 76 11.12 24.65 -11.03
CA ALA A 76 11.06 25.77 -11.97
C ALA A 76 12.44 26.35 -12.35
N LYS A 77 13.49 26.12 -11.54
CA LYS A 77 14.87 26.54 -11.85
C LYS A 77 15.63 25.54 -12.74
N LEU A 78 15.11 24.33 -12.92
CA LEU A 78 15.70 23.31 -13.78
C LEU A 78 15.40 23.60 -15.25
N ASP A 79 16.29 23.17 -16.14
CA ASP A 79 16.02 23.16 -17.57
C ASP A 79 14.75 22.36 -17.88
N PRO A 80 13.90 22.76 -18.85
CA PRO A 80 12.64 22.07 -19.15
C PRO A 80 12.78 20.55 -19.36
N ARG A 81 13.90 20.07 -19.93
CA ARG A 81 14.16 18.63 -20.10
C ARG A 81 14.51 17.95 -18.78
N GLN A 82 15.27 18.62 -17.91
CA GLN A 82 15.56 18.14 -16.55
C GLN A 82 14.29 18.11 -15.70
N GLN A 83 13.41 19.10 -15.81
CA GLN A 83 12.10 19.09 -15.14
C GLN A 83 11.25 17.90 -15.58
N ARG A 84 11.26 17.60 -16.89
CA ARG A 84 10.54 16.44 -17.42
C ARG A 84 11.16 15.13 -16.95
N PHE A 85 12.49 15.04 -16.91
CA PHE A 85 13.20 13.91 -16.34
C PHE A 85 12.81 13.65 -14.88
N VAL A 86 12.83 14.67 -14.02
CA VAL A 86 12.44 14.54 -12.60
C VAL A 86 10.98 14.06 -12.49
N ARG A 87 10.07 14.61 -13.29
CA ARG A 87 8.66 14.18 -13.27
C ARG A 87 8.49 12.71 -13.64
N GLU A 88 9.13 12.25 -14.70
CA GLU A 88 9.06 10.85 -15.14
C GLU A 88 9.73 9.91 -14.12
N TYR A 89 10.85 10.32 -13.55
CA TYR A 89 11.58 9.53 -12.54
C TYR A 89 10.80 9.36 -11.23
N LEU A 90 9.98 10.34 -10.85
CA LEU A 90 9.10 10.25 -9.68
C LEU A 90 7.91 9.29 -9.90
N ILE A 91 7.55 9.01 -11.16
CA ILE A 91 6.48 8.05 -11.50
C ILE A 91 7.05 6.63 -11.52
N ASP A 92 8.21 6.46 -12.16
CA ASP A 92 8.91 5.19 -12.31
C ASP A 92 10.41 5.42 -12.02
N PRO A 93 10.97 4.85 -10.94
CA PRO A 93 12.36 5.07 -10.53
C PRO A 93 13.41 4.41 -11.45
N ASN A 94 13.09 4.29 -12.74
CA ASN A 94 13.99 3.86 -13.81
C ASN A 94 14.58 5.07 -14.54
N GLY A 95 15.84 5.39 -14.24
CA GLY A 95 16.54 6.55 -14.80
C GLY A 95 16.58 6.56 -16.33
N THR A 96 16.88 5.41 -16.95
CA THR A 96 17.00 5.31 -18.42
C THR A 96 15.67 5.60 -19.11
N GLN A 97 14.58 5.02 -18.63
CA GLN A 97 13.24 5.25 -19.19
C GLN A 97 12.76 6.68 -18.94
N ALA A 98 13.04 7.24 -17.77
CA ALA A 98 12.75 8.64 -17.47
C ALA A 98 13.48 9.59 -18.42
N ALA A 99 14.74 9.32 -18.76
CA ALA A 99 15.52 10.10 -19.72
C ALA A 99 14.92 10.04 -21.15
N ILE A 100 14.53 8.86 -21.61
CA ILE A 100 13.89 8.71 -22.93
C ILE A 100 12.59 9.52 -23.00
N ARG A 101 11.71 9.38 -22.01
CA ARG A 101 10.43 10.11 -21.94
C ARG A 101 10.61 11.62 -21.77
N ALA A 102 11.69 12.04 -21.12
CA ALA A 102 12.09 13.44 -21.03
C ALA A 102 12.64 14.02 -22.34
N GLY A 103 12.81 13.17 -23.37
CA GLY A 103 13.26 13.57 -24.70
C GLY A 103 14.78 13.53 -24.87
N TYR A 104 15.52 12.80 -24.04
CA TYR A 104 16.94 12.49 -24.31
C TYR A 104 17.06 11.38 -25.36
N SER A 105 18.18 11.37 -26.09
CA SER A 105 18.41 10.35 -27.11
C SER A 105 18.38 8.96 -26.49
N ALA A 106 17.62 8.04 -27.09
CA ALA A 106 17.53 6.66 -26.61
C ALA A 106 18.90 5.97 -26.55
N HIS A 107 19.79 6.28 -27.49
CA HIS A 107 21.15 5.72 -27.52
C HIS A 107 22.04 6.19 -26.37
N THR A 108 21.78 7.37 -25.80
CA THR A 108 22.60 7.93 -24.71
C THR A 108 21.84 8.04 -23.39
N ALA A 109 20.60 7.56 -23.33
CA ALA A 109 19.69 7.72 -22.20
C ALA A 109 20.26 7.16 -20.89
N THR A 110 20.94 6.01 -20.93
CA THR A 110 21.54 5.40 -19.73
C THR A 110 22.64 6.26 -19.13
N VAL A 111 23.53 6.80 -19.98
CA VAL A 111 24.65 7.67 -19.56
C VAL A 111 24.10 9.01 -19.06
N GLN A 112 23.16 9.59 -19.81
CA GLN A 112 22.52 10.86 -19.45
C GLN A 112 21.72 10.75 -18.16
N ALA A 113 20.98 9.65 -17.94
CA ALA A 113 20.28 9.41 -16.69
C ALA A 113 21.25 9.34 -15.50
N SER A 114 22.37 8.61 -15.67
CA SER A 114 23.39 8.49 -14.62
C SER A 114 24.04 9.84 -14.29
N ASP A 115 24.31 10.67 -15.30
CA ASP A 115 24.83 12.03 -15.10
C ASP A 115 23.81 12.94 -14.43
N LEU A 116 22.56 12.94 -14.90
CA LEU A 116 21.46 13.72 -14.31
C LEU A 116 21.24 13.37 -12.84
N LEU A 117 21.29 12.09 -12.48
CA LEU A 117 21.14 11.63 -11.10
C LEU A 117 22.32 12.02 -10.20
N ARG A 118 23.50 12.38 -10.73
CA ARG A 118 24.65 12.87 -9.95
C ARG A 118 24.61 14.38 -9.71
N ARG A 119 23.82 15.12 -10.48
CA ARG A 119 23.75 16.59 -10.39
C ARG A 119 22.97 17.00 -9.13
N PRO A 120 23.56 17.82 -8.23
CA PRO A 120 22.94 18.16 -6.94
C PRO A 120 21.55 18.77 -7.08
N HIS A 121 21.37 19.72 -8.00
CA HIS A 121 20.09 20.41 -8.20
C HIS A 121 18.98 19.51 -8.76
N VAL A 122 19.33 18.43 -9.46
CA VAL A 122 18.37 17.39 -9.90
C VAL A 122 18.04 16.45 -8.74
N GLN A 123 19.03 16.07 -7.92
CA GLN A 123 18.81 15.26 -6.71
C GLN A 123 17.91 16.00 -5.72
N ASP A 124 18.16 17.29 -5.46
CA ASP A 124 17.34 18.12 -4.58
C ASP A 124 15.88 18.16 -5.06
N ALA A 125 15.67 18.32 -6.37
CA ALA A 125 14.35 18.32 -6.99
C ALA A 125 13.63 16.96 -6.87
N ILE A 126 14.35 15.84 -7.02
CA ILE A 126 13.81 14.50 -6.81
C ILE A 126 13.45 14.31 -5.34
N GLN A 127 14.33 14.67 -4.40
CA GLN A 127 14.07 14.56 -2.97
C GLN A 127 12.86 15.41 -2.54
N ALA A 128 12.77 16.65 -3.02
CA ALA A 128 11.63 17.52 -2.77
C ALA A 128 10.33 16.94 -3.36
N GLY A 129 10.40 16.34 -4.55
CA GLY A 129 9.27 15.66 -5.19
C GLY A 129 8.82 14.41 -4.41
N GLN A 130 9.76 13.57 -3.99
CA GLN A 130 9.51 12.39 -3.17
C GLN A 130 8.89 12.79 -1.82
N LYS A 131 9.41 13.83 -1.16
CA LYS A 131 8.87 14.35 0.09
C LYS A 131 7.42 14.81 -0.07
N LYS A 132 7.11 15.55 -1.14
CA LYS A 132 5.73 15.96 -1.43
C LYS A 132 4.79 14.78 -1.71
N LEU A 133 5.28 13.75 -2.39
CA LEU A 133 4.50 12.53 -2.59
C LEU A 133 4.23 11.82 -1.26
N GLN A 134 5.24 11.72 -0.39
CA GLN A 134 5.09 11.17 0.96
C GLN A 134 4.08 11.99 1.78
N ASP A 135 4.17 13.33 1.75
CA ASP A 135 3.26 14.23 2.45
C ASP A 135 1.83 14.09 1.92
N LYS A 136 1.64 13.99 0.59
CA LYS A 136 0.32 13.82 -0.04
C LYS A 136 -0.32 12.47 0.31
N LEU A 137 0.48 11.42 0.45
CA LEU A 137 0.00 10.09 0.83
C LEU A 137 -0.19 9.94 2.34
N ASP A 138 0.20 10.94 3.16
CA ASP A 138 0.31 10.90 4.63
C ASP A 138 1.03 9.63 5.14
N LEU A 139 1.90 9.06 4.30
CA LEU A 139 2.72 7.89 4.60
C LEU A 139 4.01 8.36 5.28
N LYS A 140 3.87 8.89 6.49
CA LYS A 140 5.01 9.23 7.34
C LYS A 140 5.70 7.94 7.80
N ALA A 141 6.99 8.04 8.13
CA ALA A 141 7.75 6.92 8.71
C ALA A 141 7.02 6.32 9.93
N GLU A 142 6.39 7.17 10.75
CA GLU A 142 5.55 6.75 11.88
C GLU A 142 4.37 5.87 11.46
N HIS A 143 3.72 6.15 10.33
CA HIS A 143 2.62 5.34 9.83
C HIS A 143 3.10 3.94 9.45
N VAL A 144 4.23 3.85 8.74
CA VAL A 144 4.84 2.57 8.34
C VAL A 144 5.24 1.76 9.58
N VAL A 145 5.90 2.40 10.55
CA VAL A 145 6.27 1.78 11.82
C VAL A 145 5.04 1.28 12.57
N ARG A 146 3.96 2.07 12.61
CA ARG A 146 2.70 1.67 13.23
C ARG A 146 2.07 0.45 12.56
N GLN A 147 2.03 0.40 11.22
CA GLN A 147 1.53 -0.76 10.49
C GLN A 147 2.37 -2.02 10.74
N LEU A 148 3.70 -1.88 10.69
CA LEU A 148 4.61 -2.99 11.01
C LEU A 148 4.41 -3.49 12.45
N ALA A 149 4.21 -2.60 13.40
CA ALA A 149 3.93 -2.95 14.79
C ALA A 149 2.61 -3.71 14.96
N LEU A 150 1.56 -3.32 14.21
CA LEU A 150 0.28 -4.04 14.22
C LEU A 150 0.45 -5.48 13.73
N ILE A 151 1.19 -5.70 12.64
CA ILE A 151 1.48 -7.04 12.09
C ILE A 151 2.32 -7.86 13.08
N ALA A 152 3.41 -7.26 13.57
CA ALA A 152 4.37 -7.90 14.46
C ALA A 152 3.75 -8.36 15.80
N THR A 153 2.75 -7.62 16.30
CA THR A 153 2.11 -7.88 17.61
C THR A 153 0.73 -8.50 17.52
N ALA A 154 0.25 -8.83 16.32
CA ALA A 154 -1.03 -9.50 16.13
C ALA A 154 -1.02 -10.92 16.73
N ASP A 155 -2.16 -11.35 17.27
CA ASP A 155 -2.35 -12.73 17.72
C ASP A 155 -2.91 -13.58 16.56
N PRO A 156 -2.17 -14.56 16.03
CA PRO A 156 -2.66 -15.43 14.95
C PRO A 156 -3.93 -16.21 15.32
N ARG A 157 -4.21 -16.39 16.62
CA ARG A 157 -5.41 -17.10 17.11
C ARG A 157 -6.72 -16.36 16.80
N GLU A 158 -6.65 -15.07 16.49
CA GLU A 158 -7.78 -14.30 15.98
C GLU A 158 -8.17 -14.66 14.55
N LEU A 159 -7.29 -15.35 13.80
CA LEU A 159 -7.53 -15.81 12.43
C LEU A 159 -7.81 -17.33 12.39
N ILE A 160 -7.00 -18.11 13.12
CA ILE A 160 -7.07 -19.57 13.13
C ILE A 160 -6.86 -20.05 14.56
N GLU A 161 -7.77 -20.88 15.06
CA GLU A 161 -7.58 -21.52 16.35
C GLU A 161 -7.80 -23.03 16.25
N VAL A 162 -7.10 -23.77 17.11
CA VAL A 162 -7.41 -25.19 17.34
C VAL A 162 -8.35 -25.24 18.53
N ARG A 163 -9.59 -25.70 18.30
CA ARG A 163 -10.53 -26.00 19.39
C ARG A 163 -10.51 -27.49 19.67
N VAL A 164 -10.40 -27.84 20.94
CA VAL A 164 -10.52 -29.23 21.39
C VAL A 164 -11.92 -29.41 21.97
N GLY A 165 -12.70 -30.29 21.35
CA GLY A 165 -14.04 -30.67 21.81
C GLY A 165 -14.08 -32.08 22.35
N CYS A 166 -15.16 -32.46 22.99
CA CYS A 166 -15.37 -33.83 23.43
C CYS A 166 -15.49 -34.80 22.23
N CYS A 167 -15.03 -36.04 22.38
CA CYS A 167 -15.31 -37.09 21.40
C CYS A 167 -16.77 -37.54 21.48
N ARG A 168 -17.22 -38.30 20.47
CA ARG A 168 -18.59 -38.86 20.40
C ARG A 168 -18.97 -39.74 21.60
N CYS A 169 -18.01 -40.25 22.35
CA CYS A 169 -18.22 -41.15 23.50
C CYS A 169 -18.07 -40.45 24.86
N CYS A 170 -17.66 -39.18 24.91
CA CYS A 170 -17.33 -38.50 26.16
C CYS A 170 -18.49 -38.44 27.14
N HIS A 171 -19.65 -37.96 26.68
CA HIS A 171 -20.81 -37.68 27.52
C HIS A 171 -21.94 -38.71 27.35
N GLY A 172 -21.66 -39.78 26.59
CA GLY A 172 -22.60 -40.88 26.36
C GLY A 172 -22.88 -41.70 27.60
N GLN A 173 -24.08 -42.26 27.68
CA GLN A 173 -24.43 -43.19 28.74
C GLN A 173 -23.46 -44.38 28.72
N GLY A 174 -22.69 -44.56 29.80
CA GLY A 174 -21.62 -45.57 29.88
C GLY A 174 -20.49 -45.36 28.88
N HIS A 175 -20.23 -44.12 28.45
CA HIS A 175 -19.28 -43.77 27.39
C HIS A 175 -19.53 -44.48 26.04
N ARG A 176 -20.79 -44.86 25.77
CA ARG A 176 -21.21 -45.33 24.45
C ARG A 176 -21.33 -44.16 23.47
N PHE A 177 -21.30 -44.46 22.17
CA PHE A 177 -21.37 -43.47 21.10
C PHE A 177 -22.66 -42.63 21.18
N GLN A 178 -22.52 -41.29 21.19
CA GLN A 178 -23.63 -40.34 21.12
C GLN A 178 -23.82 -39.82 19.71
N ARG A 179 -25.09 -39.71 19.31
CA ARG A 179 -25.49 -39.01 18.10
C ARG A 179 -25.94 -37.58 18.44
N THR A 180 -25.94 -36.70 17.46
CA THR A 180 -26.69 -35.43 17.57
C THR A 180 -28.19 -35.73 17.60
N GLU A 181 -28.99 -34.77 18.05
CA GLU A 181 -30.45 -34.91 18.04
C GLU A 181 -31.01 -35.17 16.64
N LEU A 182 -30.46 -34.48 15.63
CA LEU A 182 -30.84 -34.65 14.23
C LEU A 182 -30.48 -36.04 13.69
N GLU A 183 -29.25 -36.49 13.91
CA GLU A 183 -28.83 -37.84 13.50
C GLU A 183 -29.68 -38.93 14.16
N MET A 184 -30.03 -38.76 15.45
CA MET A 184 -30.89 -39.71 16.17
C MET A 184 -32.32 -39.74 15.59
N ALA A 185 -32.89 -38.58 15.28
CA ALA A 185 -34.21 -38.48 14.68
C ALA A 185 -34.24 -39.12 13.28
N ASP A 186 -33.24 -38.83 12.45
CA ASP A 186 -33.07 -39.41 11.12
C ASP A 186 -32.93 -40.94 11.18
N ASP A 187 -32.10 -41.44 12.09
CA ASP A 187 -31.90 -42.89 12.25
C ASP A 187 -33.19 -43.58 12.73
N ARG A 188 -33.94 -42.96 13.65
CA ARG A 188 -35.27 -43.47 14.06
C ARG A 188 -36.26 -43.45 12.91
N GLN A 189 -36.26 -42.41 12.09
CA GLN A 189 -37.14 -42.34 10.91
C GLN A 189 -36.79 -43.43 9.90
N ARG A 190 -35.50 -43.64 9.61
CA ARG A 190 -35.04 -44.74 8.74
C ARG A 190 -35.40 -46.11 9.30
N TRP A 191 -35.27 -46.29 10.62
CA TRP A 191 -35.62 -47.52 11.31
C TRP A 191 -37.12 -47.83 11.21
N ALA A 192 -37.96 -46.83 11.45
CA ALA A 192 -39.41 -46.93 11.30
C ALA A 192 -39.80 -47.20 9.84
N ALA A 193 -39.17 -46.53 8.87
CA ALA A 193 -39.40 -46.75 7.44
C ALA A 193 -39.00 -48.17 6.99
N ALA A 194 -38.01 -48.78 7.65
CA ALA A 194 -37.65 -50.18 7.44
C ALA A 194 -38.63 -51.18 8.09
N GLY A 195 -39.72 -50.70 8.71
CA GLY A 195 -40.75 -51.54 9.35
C GLY A 195 -40.31 -52.21 10.64
N LYS A 196 -39.22 -51.74 11.27
CA LYS A 196 -38.68 -52.31 12.50
C LYS A 196 -39.35 -51.70 13.72
N GLN A 197 -39.49 -52.48 14.80
CA GLN A 197 -40.15 -52.02 16.02
C GLN A 197 -39.31 -50.96 16.74
N ALA A 198 -39.98 -49.95 17.30
CA ALA A 198 -39.30 -48.83 17.94
C ALA A 198 -38.51 -49.24 19.20
N ASP A 199 -39.02 -50.21 19.96
CA ASP A 199 -38.42 -50.67 21.21
C ASP A 199 -37.09 -51.41 21.00
N ASP A 200 -36.88 -51.97 19.80
CA ASP A 200 -35.64 -52.66 19.41
C ASP A 200 -34.54 -51.70 18.93
N PHE A 201 -34.82 -50.39 18.90
CA PHE A 201 -33.87 -49.41 18.40
C PHE A 201 -32.72 -49.18 19.41
N ASP A 202 -31.48 -49.50 19.03
CA ASP A 202 -30.30 -49.22 19.86
C ASP A 202 -30.00 -47.72 19.94
N ILE A 203 -30.40 -47.12 21.07
CA ILE A 203 -30.14 -45.72 21.39
C ILE A 203 -28.65 -45.41 21.62
N GLN A 204 -27.80 -46.44 21.75
CA GLN A 204 -26.37 -46.33 22.04
C GLN A 204 -26.10 -45.52 23.32
N GLY A 205 -25.26 -44.48 23.24
CA GLY A 205 -24.99 -43.54 24.33
C GLY A 205 -26.01 -42.41 24.44
N GLY A 206 -27.08 -42.44 23.64
CA GLY A 206 -28.12 -41.41 23.60
C GLY A 206 -27.90 -40.34 22.53
N ALA A 207 -28.80 -39.36 22.53
CA ALA A 207 -28.69 -38.14 21.73
C ALA A 207 -28.02 -37.01 22.54
N GLY A 208 -27.69 -35.90 21.89
CA GLY A 208 -27.14 -34.70 22.54
C GLY A 208 -25.64 -34.51 22.38
N TYR A 209 -24.99 -35.22 21.45
CA TYR A 209 -23.60 -34.94 21.10
C TYR A 209 -23.44 -33.48 20.65
N SER A 210 -22.48 -32.79 21.25
CA SER A 210 -22.07 -31.45 20.82
C SER A 210 -20.54 -31.34 20.82
N PRO A 211 -19.91 -31.05 19.67
CA PRO A 211 -18.45 -30.91 19.58
C PRO A 211 -17.92 -29.67 20.33
N HIS A 212 -18.80 -28.85 20.91
CA HIS A 212 -18.43 -27.68 21.69
C HIS A 212 -18.27 -27.98 23.18
N LEU A 213 -18.73 -29.15 23.65
CA LEU A 213 -18.53 -29.55 25.05
C LEU A 213 -17.06 -29.87 25.30
N LEU A 214 -16.62 -29.61 26.52
CA LEU A 214 -15.28 -30.00 26.95
C LEU A 214 -15.17 -31.54 27.01
N PRO A 215 -13.99 -32.11 26.71
CA PRO A 215 -13.75 -33.53 26.87
C PRO A 215 -14.02 -34.00 28.30
N HIS A 216 -14.59 -35.20 28.45
CA HIS A 216 -14.78 -35.79 29.77
C HIS A 216 -13.45 -36.42 30.22
N PRO A 217 -12.84 -36.01 31.36
CA PRO A 217 -11.50 -36.44 31.76
C PRO A 217 -11.32 -37.96 31.88
N ALA A 218 -12.37 -38.67 32.31
CA ALA A 218 -12.36 -40.13 32.44
C ALA A 218 -12.87 -40.86 31.19
N CYS A 219 -13.02 -40.20 30.04
CA CYS A 219 -13.53 -40.86 28.84
C CYS A 219 -12.55 -41.96 28.38
N PRO A 220 -12.98 -43.24 28.31
CA PRO A 220 -12.11 -44.34 27.91
C PRO A 220 -11.77 -44.32 26.42
N SER A 221 -12.55 -43.61 25.60
CA SER A 221 -12.35 -43.55 24.15
C SER A 221 -11.25 -42.57 23.75
N CYS A 222 -11.26 -41.35 24.29
CA CYS A 222 -10.27 -40.33 23.95
C CYS A 222 -9.27 -40.07 25.08
N GLY A 223 -9.32 -40.84 26.19
CA GLY A 223 -8.44 -40.66 27.34
C GLY A 223 -8.60 -39.32 28.08
N GLY A 224 -9.70 -38.60 27.83
CA GLY A 224 -9.89 -37.22 28.31
C GLY A 224 -9.28 -36.12 27.44
N ASP A 225 -8.57 -36.44 26.37
CA ASP A 225 -7.91 -35.44 25.50
C ASP A 225 -8.88 -34.81 24.49
N GLY A 226 -9.96 -35.50 24.13
CA GLY A 226 -10.96 -35.03 23.17
C GLY A 226 -10.52 -35.11 21.70
N GLU A 227 -11.23 -34.39 20.85
CA GLU A 227 -11.00 -34.31 19.41
C GLU A 227 -10.67 -32.87 19.01
N PRO A 228 -9.45 -32.60 18.48
CA PRO A 228 -9.08 -31.29 17.99
C PRO A 228 -9.71 -31.01 16.63
N ARG A 229 -10.13 -29.76 16.42
CA ARG A 229 -10.55 -29.24 15.11
C ARG A 229 -9.96 -27.86 14.87
N THR A 230 -9.59 -27.61 13.63
CA THR A 230 -9.19 -26.28 13.18
C THR A 230 -10.44 -25.44 12.91
N VAL A 231 -10.52 -24.27 13.54
CA VAL A 231 -11.59 -23.29 13.33
C VAL A 231 -10.99 -22.06 12.68
N LEU A 232 -11.43 -21.80 11.45
CA LEU A 232 -11.15 -20.55 10.75
C LEU A 232 -12.14 -19.49 11.22
N LYS A 233 -11.63 -18.34 11.66
CA LYS A 233 -12.45 -17.25 12.17
C LYS A 233 -13.05 -16.43 11.04
N ASP A 234 -14.17 -15.76 11.33
CA ASP A 234 -14.82 -14.87 10.37
C ASP A 234 -14.00 -13.59 10.19
N THR A 235 -13.52 -13.37 8.97
CA THR A 235 -12.62 -12.26 8.65
C THR A 235 -13.34 -10.90 8.54
N ARG A 236 -14.68 -10.87 8.55
CA ARG A 236 -15.46 -9.63 8.46
C ARG A 236 -15.38 -8.76 9.72
N HIS A 237 -14.98 -9.33 10.85
CA HIS A 237 -15.04 -8.72 12.18
C HIS A 237 -13.70 -8.77 12.93
N LEU A 238 -12.58 -8.76 12.20
CA LEU A 238 -11.25 -8.82 12.79
C LEU A 238 -10.87 -7.53 13.52
N SER A 239 -10.05 -7.67 14.56
CA SER A 239 -9.37 -6.53 15.17
C SER A 239 -8.42 -5.88 14.15
N GLN A 240 -8.04 -4.62 14.40
CA GLN A 240 -7.10 -3.91 13.52
C GLN A 240 -5.76 -4.65 13.35
N ARG A 241 -5.30 -5.36 14.39
CA ARG A 241 -4.06 -6.15 14.36
C ARG A 241 -4.22 -7.41 13.53
N ALA A 242 -5.30 -8.18 13.77
CA ALA A 242 -5.58 -9.37 13.00
C ALA A 242 -5.84 -9.06 11.52
N ALA A 243 -6.53 -7.96 11.23
CA ALA A 243 -6.73 -7.47 9.87
C ALA A 243 -5.40 -7.07 9.20
N ALA A 244 -4.47 -6.44 9.93
CA ALA A 244 -3.14 -6.13 9.41
C ALA A 244 -2.30 -7.39 9.14
N LEU A 245 -2.44 -8.43 9.97
CA LEU A 245 -1.73 -9.71 9.79
C LEU A 245 -2.29 -10.54 8.62
N TYR A 246 -3.59 -10.46 8.35
CA TYR A 246 -4.26 -11.21 7.30
C TYR A 246 -3.81 -10.78 5.91
N ALA A 247 -3.18 -11.70 5.17
CA ALA A 247 -2.72 -11.46 3.80
C ALA A 247 -3.74 -11.94 2.75
N GLY A 248 -4.55 -12.96 3.08
CA GLY A 248 -5.54 -13.51 2.17
C GLY A 248 -6.01 -14.90 2.59
N ALA A 249 -6.83 -15.53 1.74
CA ALA A 249 -7.25 -16.91 1.91
C ALA A 249 -7.24 -17.62 0.54
N LYS A 250 -6.85 -18.89 0.53
CA LYS A 250 -6.76 -19.72 -0.66
C LYS A 250 -7.59 -20.98 -0.50
N GLN A 251 -8.45 -21.27 -1.46
CA GLN A 251 -9.14 -22.56 -1.53
C GLN A 251 -8.17 -23.63 -2.08
N THR A 252 -7.99 -24.71 -1.32
CA THR A 252 -7.22 -25.89 -1.72
C THR A 252 -8.12 -27.12 -1.79
N LYS A 253 -7.59 -28.24 -2.30
CA LYS A 253 -8.26 -29.54 -2.27
C LYS A 253 -8.57 -30.05 -0.84
N TYR A 254 -7.87 -29.53 0.16
CA TYR A 254 -8.01 -29.93 1.57
C TYR A 254 -8.79 -28.92 2.41
N GLY A 255 -9.30 -27.85 1.80
CA GLY A 255 -10.03 -26.79 2.49
C GLY A 255 -9.43 -25.40 2.26
N VAL A 256 -9.87 -24.44 3.08
CA VAL A 256 -9.40 -23.05 3.02
C VAL A 256 -8.11 -22.90 3.83
N GLU A 257 -7.09 -22.33 3.21
CA GLU A 257 -5.83 -21.96 3.84
C GLU A 257 -5.78 -20.45 4.03
N ILE A 258 -5.64 -19.97 5.28
CA ILE A 258 -5.46 -18.55 5.58
C ILE A 258 -3.99 -18.19 5.44
N GLN A 259 -3.70 -17.18 4.63
CA GLN A 259 -2.38 -16.63 4.41
C GLN A 259 -2.17 -15.42 5.32
N MET A 260 -0.99 -15.35 5.93
CA MET A 260 -0.60 -14.28 6.86
C MET A 260 0.69 -13.62 6.39
N HIS A 261 0.85 -12.35 6.75
CA HIS A 261 2.14 -11.68 6.62
C HIS A 261 3.16 -12.23 7.63
N SER A 262 4.45 -12.17 7.27
CA SER A 262 5.53 -12.63 8.15
C SER A 262 5.72 -11.68 9.33
N GLN A 263 5.39 -12.15 10.53
CA GLN A 263 5.60 -11.39 11.77
C GLN A 263 7.09 -11.20 12.08
N LEU A 264 7.93 -12.20 11.75
CA LEU A 264 9.36 -12.13 11.96
C LEU A 264 10.00 -11.03 11.11
N GLU A 265 9.61 -10.92 9.83
CA GLU A 265 10.09 -9.83 8.98
C GLU A 265 9.63 -8.46 9.48
N ALA A 266 8.40 -8.37 10.01
CA ALA A 266 7.91 -7.14 10.61
C ALA A 266 8.75 -6.74 11.84
N TRP A 267 9.06 -7.69 12.72
CA TRP A 267 9.97 -7.48 13.86
C TRP A 267 11.37 -7.08 13.43
N GLU A 268 11.93 -7.73 12.41
CA GLU A 268 13.27 -7.39 11.92
C GLU A 268 13.32 -5.96 11.35
N LYS A 269 12.31 -5.56 10.57
CA LYS A 269 12.20 -4.20 10.01
C LYS A 269 12.05 -3.15 11.12
N LEU A 270 11.27 -3.44 12.16
CA LEU A 270 11.15 -2.59 13.35
C LEU A 270 12.48 -2.51 14.11
N ALA A 271 13.16 -3.63 14.31
CA ALA A 271 14.44 -3.68 15.01
C ALA A 271 15.53 -2.88 14.29
N LYS A 272 15.57 -2.95 12.96
CA LYS A 272 16.45 -2.11 12.12
C LYS A 272 16.12 -0.62 12.26
N ASN A 273 14.84 -0.26 12.24
CA ASN A 273 14.41 1.14 12.39
C ASN A 273 14.76 1.73 13.77
N LEU A 274 14.66 0.92 14.82
CA LEU A 274 15.03 1.30 16.19
C LEU A 274 16.55 1.24 16.45
N GLY A 275 17.35 0.84 15.45
CA GLY A 275 18.80 0.82 15.55
C GLY A 275 19.37 -0.30 16.43
N LEU A 276 18.62 -1.38 16.70
CA LEU A 276 19.11 -2.51 17.50
C LEU A 276 20.37 -3.17 16.92
N TYR A 277 20.52 -3.13 15.59
CA TYR A 277 21.70 -3.66 14.87
C TYR A 277 22.81 -2.61 14.63
N ALA A 278 22.72 -1.42 15.22
CA ALA A 278 23.73 -0.37 15.02
C ALA A 278 25.12 -0.81 15.52
N ARG A 279 25.21 -1.69 16.52
CA ARG A 279 26.48 -2.27 17.01
C ARG A 279 27.17 -3.18 15.97
N ASP A 280 26.41 -3.91 15.15
CA ASP A 280 26.96 -4.81 14.13
C ASP A 280 27.52 -4.07 12.91
N ASN A 281 26.98 -2.87 12.62
CA ASN A 281 27.51 -2.01 11.54
C ASN A 281 28.93 -1.50 11.83
N TYR A 282 29.34 -1.39 13.11
CA TYR A 282 30.71 -1.02 13.47
C TYR A 282 31.73 -2.16 13.30
N GLN A 283 31.28 -3.41 13.24
CA GLN A 283 32.14 -4.58 12.97
C GLN A 283 32.37 -4.80 11.48
N ARG A 284 31.52 -4.24 10.61
CA ARG A 284 31.69 -4.23 9.14
C ARG A 284 32.50 -3.02 8.63
N SER A 285 33.27 -2.33 9.48
CA SER A 285 34.34 -1.46 8.96
C SER A 285 35.43 -2.36 8.40
N ASP A 286 35.44 -2.48 7.08
CA ASP A 286 36.45 -3.09 6.21
C ASP A 286 37.84 -3.21 6.89
N PRO A 287 38.50 -4.38 6.95
CA PRO A 287 39.87 -4.49 7.46
C PRO A 287 40.88 -3.59 6.72
N LEU A 288 40.55 -3.10 5.51
CA LEU A 288 41.33 -2.07 4.81
C LEU A 288 41.15 -0.66 5.39
N SER A 289 40.02 -0.36 6.03
CA SER A 289 39.79 0.96 6.68
C SER A 289 40.74 1.23 7.85
N LEU A 290 41.41 0.20 8.38
CA LEU A 290 42.45 0.33 9.40
C LEU A 290 43.79 0.83 8.83
N ARG A 291 44.04 0.69 7.52
CA ARG A 291 45.28 1.14 6.87
C ARG A 291 45.32 2.65 6.69
N ASP A 292 44.17 3.24 6.35
CA ASP A 292 44.06 4.68 6.04
C ASP A 292 43.87 5.56 7.28
N MET A 293 43.68 4.97 8.46
CA MET A 293 43.59 5.70 9.71
C MET A 293 44.95 6.24 10.15
N SER A 294 44.96 7.47 10.64
CA SER A 294 46.11 8.04 11.34
C SER A 294 46.36 7.30 12.66
N ASP A 295 47.60 7.36 13.16
CA ASP A 295 47.97 6.72 14.42
C ASP A 295 47.17 7.26 15.62
N ALA A 296 46.77 8.53 15.57
CA ALA A 296 45.90 9.15 16.57
C ALA A 296 44.50 8.53 16.59
N GLU A 297 43.92 8.25 15.42
CA GLU A 297 42.60 7.62 15.32
C GLU A 297 42.66 6.15 15.72
N ARG A 298 43.75 5.44 15.38
CA ARG A 298 44.02 4.08 15.85
C ARG A 298 44.12 4.03 17.38
N ALA A 299 44.84 4.95 17.99
CA ALA A 299 45.01 5.04 19.44
C ALA A 299 43.68 5.34 20.16
N MET A 300 42.88 6.29 19.67
CA MET A 300 41.56 6.60 20.25
C MET A 300 40.60 5.41 20.17
N ARG A 301 40.63 4.67 19.06
CA ARG A 301 39.80 3.48 18.86
C ARG A 301 40.24 2.34 19.77
N MET A 302 41.55 2.09 19.89
CA MET A 302 42.10 1.11 20.81
C MET A 302 41.76 1.44 22.26
N GLN A 303 41.89 2.71 22.68
CA GLN A 303 41.54 3.17 24.02
C GLN A 303 40.07 2.92 24.34
N ARG A 304 39.15 3.13 23.39
CA ARG A 304 37.72 2.82 23.57
C ARG A 304 37.44 1.33 23.71
N VAL A 305 38.12 0.48 22.94
CA VAL A 305 37.96 -0.99 23.02
C VAL A 305 38.43 -1.52 24.37
N LEU A 306 39.57 -1.00 24.84
CA LEU A 306 40.16 -1.35 26.13
C LEU A 306 39.33 -0.81 27.31
N ALA A 307 38.74 0.38 27.19
CA ALA A 307 37.83 0.93 28.19
C ALA A 307 36.50 0.16 28.28
N ALA A 308 36.02 -0.40 27.16
CA ALA A 308 34.80 -1.21 27.13
C ALA A 308 35.00 -2.64 27.65
N ASN A 309 36.26 -3.10 27.73
CA ASN A 309 36.60 -4.47 28.13
C ASN A 309 37.81 -4.45 29.09
N PRO A 310 37.60 -4.21 30.40
CA PRO A 310 38.69 -4.08 31.36
C PRO A 310 39.55 -5.35 31.50
N GLU A 311 39.00 -6.53 31.23
CA GLU A 311 39.75 -7.81 31.18
C GLU A 311 40.73 -7.89 30.00
N LEU A 312 40.51 -7.14 28.92
CA LEU A 312 41.48 -7.05 27.83
C LEU A 312 42.69 -6.20 28.21
N MET A 313 42.53 -5.22 29.09
CA MET A 313 43.66 -4.42 29.61
C MET A 313 44.58 -5.25 30.52
N SER A 314 44.00 -6.10 31.38
CA SER A 314 44.78 -6.96 32.29
C SER A 314 45.58 -8.00 31.50
N THR A 315 44.97 -8.62 30.50
CA THR A 315 45.62 -9.59 29.60
C THR A 315 46.67 -8.95 28.70
N LEU A 316 46.43 -7.75 28.15
CA LEU A 316 47.44 -7.03 27.37
C LEU A 316 48.64 -6.62 28.26
N GLY A 317 48.38 -6.24 29.51
CA GLY A 317 49.42 -5.96 30.50
C GLY A 317 50.28 -7.17 30.85
N LEU A 318 49.68 -8.36 30.93
CA LEU A 318 50.39 -9.64 31.11
C LEU A 318 51.27 -10.00 29.90
N VAL A 319 50.77 -9.78 28.69
CA VAL A 319 51.49 -10.08 27.43
C VAL A 319 52.65 -9.10 27.20
N LEU A 320 52.47 -7.82 27.51
CA LEU A 320 53.51 -6.79 27.37
C LEU A 320 54.48 -6.77 28.55
N GLY A 321 54.06 -7.28 29.72
CA GLY A 321 54.83 -7.33 30.97
C GLY A 321 55.75 -8.56 31.11
N GLY A 322 55.75 -9.50 30.17
CA GLY A 322 56.76 -10.55 30.10
C GLY A 322 56.74 -11.58 31.24
N GLY A 323 55.58 -12.05 31.68
CA GLY A 323 55.49 -13.14 32.64
C GLY A 323 54.23 -13.97 32.48
N LEU A 324 54.34 -15.15 31.86
CA LEU A 324 53.33 -16.19 31.97
C LEU A 324 53.47 -16.87 33.35
N PRO A 325 52.39 -17.05 34.13
CA PRO A 325 52.43 -17.91 35.31
C PRO A 325 52.41 -19.40 34.88
N GLU A 326 53.19 -20.22 35.58
CA GLU A 326 53.17 -21.70 35.50
C GLU A 326 51.82 -22.29 35.92
#